data_AF-A0A0J1PL06-F1
#
_entry.id   AF-A0A0J1PL06-F1
#
_cell.length_a   1.000
_cell.length_b   1.000
_cell.length_c   1.000
_cell.angle_alpha   90.00
_cell.angle_beta   90.00
_cell.angle_gamma   90.00
#
_symmetry.space_group_name_H-M   'P 1'
#
loop_
_entity.id
_entity.type
_entity.pdbx_description
1 polymer ?
#
loop_
_entity_poly.entity_id
_entity_poly.type
_entity_poly.pdbx_seq_one_letter_code
_entity_poly.pdbx_strand_id
1 'polypeptide(L)'
;MTSREKFEAWYLENWGHTEDDHETMFERDPDSDEEYYRLGVRMAHGAWQASELASQQKLTDIAVQLANAESKCRELAAENEKRNMHSEALAVDNAALREVVERMVNQFAMSGISPEEKSINPAKSLMFDAKSALFMPTTDAFLAEVRARALDEFAIAQDEQAKKYYELSPGCSGQNECQYAAGQAWYSAECIRKSAAQLRKGAAL
;
A
#
# COMPACT_ATOMS: atom_id res chain seq x y z
N MET A 1 6.05 11.34 38.67
CA MET A 1 5.70 10.08 39.35
C MET A 1 6.82 9.09 39.12
N THR A 2 7.56 8.73 40.16
CA THR A 2 8.67 7.76 40.12
C THR A 2 8.14 6.34 39.84
N SER A 3 9.00 5.41 39.40
CA SER A 3 8.60 4.00 39.18
C SER A 3 7.98 3.40 40.46
N ARG A 4 8.55 3.76 41.61
CA ARG A 4 8.04 3.43 42.94
C ARG A 4 6.63 3.96 43.19
N GLU A 5 6.42 5.27 43.01
CA GLU A 5 5.09 5.89 43.20
C GLU A 5 4.02 5.31 42.26
N LYS A 6 4.40 4.97 41.02
CA LYS A 6 3.49 4.30 40.08
C LYS A 6 3.14 2.90 40.55
N PHE A 7 4.11 2.15 41.06
CA PHE A 7 3.89 0.82 41.60
C PHE A 7 3.01 0.87 42.85
N GLU A 8 3.28 1.77 43.80
CA GLU A 8 2.47 1.93 45.02
C GLU A 8 1.02 2.30 44.67
N ALA A 9 0.83 3.25 43.73
CA ALA A 9 -0.50 3.64 43.25
C ALA A 9 -1.22 2.48 42.55
N TRP A 10 -0.55 1.77 41.64
CA TRP A 10 -1.12 0.61 40.96
C TRP A 10 -1.48 -0.50 41.96
N TYR A 11 -0.61 -0.77 42.93
CA TYR A 11 -0.81 -1.79 43.94
C TYR A 11 -2.07 -1.49 44.77
N LEU A 12 -2.19 -0.25 45.27
CA LEU A 12 -3.35 0.21 46.02
C LEU A 12 -4.64 0.19 45.18
N GLU A 13 -4.57 0.56 43.90
CA GLU A 13 -5.72 0.55 43.00
C GLU A 13 -6.23 -0.88 42.70
N ASN A 14 -5.32 -1.84 42.53
CA ASN A 14 -5.68 -3.19 42.05
C ASN A 14 -5.93 -4.19 43.18
N TRP A 15 -5.23 -4.03 44.32
CA TRP A 15 -5.31 -4.96 45.44
C TRP A 15 -5.92 -4.32 46.69
N GLY A 16 -6.09 -3.00 46.74
CA GLY A 16 -6.68 -2.32 47.90
C GLY A 16 -5.85 -2.50 49.18
N HIS A 17 -6.52 -2.42 50.34
CA HIS A 17 -5.92 -2.64 51.66
C HIS A 17 -6.10 -4.10 52.11
N THR A 18 -5.67 -5.07 51.31
CA THR A 18 -5.89 -6.50 51.61
C THR A 18 -4.96 -7.11 52.65
N GLU A 19 -3.92 -6.39 53.11
CA GLU A 19 -3.07 -6.83 54.23
C GLU A 19 -3.48 -6.13 55.53
N ASP A 20 -3.49 -6.89 56.63
CA ASP A 20 -3.93 -6.46 57.98
C ASP A 20 -3.17 -5.26 58.56
N ASP A 21 -2.05 -4.85 57.94
CA ASP A 21 -1.21 -3.74 58.41
C ASP A 21 -0.72 -2.88 57.25
N HIS A 22 -1.63 -2.02 56.77
CA HIS A 22 -1.48 -1.15 55.59
C HIS A 22 -0.55 0.04 55.81
N GLU A 23 -0.37 0.50 57.05
CA GLU A 23 0.48 1.66 57.37
C GLU A 23 1.98 1.34 57.18
N THR A 24 2.37 0.07 57.31
CA THR A 24 3.76 -0.41 57.19
C THR A 24 4.02 -1.22 55.92
N MET A 25 3.05 -1.29 55.00
CA MET A 25 3.15 -2.11 53.77
C MET A 25 4.30 -1.66 52.85
N PHE A 26 4.43 -0.35 52.64
CA PHE A 26 5.45 0.27 51.79
C PHE A 26 6.65 0.80 52.58
N GLU A 27 6.83 0.31 53.81
CA GLU A 27 7.96 0.69 54.66
C GLU A 27 9.29 0.38 53.98
N ARG A 28 10.25 1.30 54.12
CA ARG A 28 11.59 1.16 53.56
C ARG A 28 12.42 0.21 54.41
N ASP A 29 13.32 -0.50 53.74
CA ASP A 29 14.33 -1.27 54.45
C ASP A 29 15.20 -0.31 55.30
N PRO A 30 15.40 -0.57 56.61
CA PRO A 30 16.23 0.29 57.46
C PRO A 30 17.70 0.31 57.03
N ASP A 31 18.16 -0.71 56.28
CA ASP A 31 19.51 -0.82 55.74
C ASP A 31 19.60 -0.34 54.27
N SER A 32 18.46 -0.03 53.61
CA SER A 32 18.42 0.43 52.21
C SER A 32 17.24 1.35 51.91
N ASP A 33 17.55 2.57 51.46
CA ASP A 33 16.54 3.56 51.05
C ASP A 33 15.78 3.19 49.76
N GLU A 34 16.30 2.22 48.99
CA GLU A 34 15.79 1.86 47.67
C GLU A 34 14.84 0.66 47.70
N GLU A 35 14.90 -0.17 48.75
CA GLU A 35 14.14 -1.42 48.85
C GLU A 35 12.98 -1.32 49.84
N TYR A 36 11.95 -2.13 49.60
CA TYR A 36 10.87 -2.32 50.58
C TYR A 36 11.29 -3.31 51.65
N TYR A 37 10.98 -3.02 52.91
CA TYR A 37 11.25 -3.91 54.04
C TYR A 37 10.57 -5.26 53.87
N ARG A 38 9.29 -5.26 53.45
CA ARG A 38 8.53 -6.50 53.22
C ARG A 38 8.99 -7.21 51.94
N LEU A 39 9.44 -8.46 52.09
CA LEU A 39 9.93 -9.29 50.97
C LEU A 39 8.92 -9.42 49.82
N GLY A 40 7.63 -9.61 50.12
CA GLY A 40 6.58 -9.74 49.09
C GLY A 40 6.45 -8.49 48.23
N VAL A 41 6.42 -7.31 48.87
CA VAL A 41 6.36 -6.00 48.19
C VAL A 41 7.66 -5.73 47.41
N ARG A 42 8.81 -6.08 47.99
CA ARG A 42 10.12 -5.99 47.33
C ARG A 42 10.18 -6.80 46.04
N MET A 43 9.77 -8.07 46.09
CA MET A 43 9.74 -8.94 44.91
C MET A 43 8.74 -8.44 43.86
N ALA A 44 7.56 -7.99 44.27
CA ALA A 44 6.56 -7.44 43.37
C ALA A 44 7.05 -6.15 42.69
N HIS A 45 7.69 -5.25 43.42
CA HIS A 45 8.30 -4.04 42.86
C HIS A 45 9.46 -4.37 41.92
N GLY A 46 10.31 -5.33 42.26
CA GLY A 46 11.39 -5.78 41.36
C GLY A 46 10.86 -6.36 40.05
N ALA A 47 9.80 -7.16 40.10
CA ALA A 47 9.12 -7.67 38.91
C ALA A 47 8.46 -6.54 38.09
N TRP A 48 7.85 -5.56 38.76
CA TRP A 48 7.30 -4.36 38.13
C TRP A 48 8.37 -3.57 37.40
N GLN A 49 9.49 -3.26 38.06
CA GLN A 49 10.60 -2.52 37.47
C GLN A 49 11.19 -3.24 36.25
N ALA A 50 11.36 -4.57 36.32
CA ALA A 50 11.83 -5.36 35.19
C ALA A 50 10.84 -5.30 34.01
N SER A 51 9.53 -5.34 34.28
CA SER A 51 8.48 -5.21 33.27
C SER A 51 8.43 -3.80 32.66
N GLU A 52 8.55 -2.76 33.48
CA GLU A 52 8.60 -1.36 33.04
C GLU A 52 9.83 -1.13 32.14
N LEU A 53 11.01 -1.61 32.55
CA LEU A 53 12.22 -1.52 31.75
C LEU A 53 12.10 -2.28 30.43
N ALA A 54 11.58 -3.51 30.44
CA ALA A 54 11.37 -4.30 29.22
C ALA A 54 10.38 -3.62 28.26
N SER A 55 9.34 -2.99 28.80
CA SER A 55 8.37 -2.23 27.99
C SER A 55 8.98 -0.96 27.41
N GLN A 56 9.80 -0.24 28.19
CA GLN A 56 10.53 0.92 27.70
C GLN A 56 11.51 0.56 26.58
N GLN A 57 12.25 -0.54 26.72
CA GLN A 57 13.15 -1.04 25.67
C GLN A 57 12.40 -1.36 24.37
N LYS A 58 11.24 -2.03 24.46
CA LYS A 58 10.41 -2.30 23.28
C LYS A 58 9.90 -1.01 22.62
N LEU A 59 9.49 -0.01 23.41
CA LEU A 59 9.06 1.28 22.89
C LEU A 59 10.20 2.01 22.19
N THR A 60 11.43 1.95 22.73
CA THR A 60 12.59 2.55 22.08
C THR A 60 12.96 1.84 20.79
N ASP A 61 12.90 0.51 20.75
CA ASP A 61 13.17 -0.26 19.54
C ASP A 61 12.15 0.04 18.43
N ILE A 62 10.87 0.12 18.79
CA ILE A 62 9.80 0.49 17.86
C ILE A 62 9.99 1.92 17.34
N ALA A 63 10.37 2.87 18.21
CA ALA A 63 10.64 4.25 17.79
C ALA A 63 11.80 4.34 16.79
N VAL A 64 12.87 3.57 16.98
CA VAL A 64 14.00 3.48 16.04
C VAL A 64 13.55 2.86 14.72
N GLN A 65 12.79 1.78 14.76
CA GLN A 65 12.26 1.15 13.54
C GLN A 65 11.35 2.09 12.75
N LEU A 66 10.50 2.84 13.44
CA LEU A 66 9.62 3.82 12.83
C LEU A 66 10.42 4.95 12.15
N ALA A 67 11.39 5.53 12.84
CA ALA A 67 12.25 6.56 12.26
C ALA A 67 13.01 6.06 11.02
N ASN A 68 13.50 4.82 11.05
CA ASN A 68 14.15 4.19 9.89
C ASN A 68 13.17 3.97 8.73
N ALA A 69 11.95 3.49 9.01
CA ALA A 69 10.91 3.31 8.01
C ALA A 69 10.50 4.65 7.37
N GLU A 70 10.31 5.70 8.18
CA GLU A 70 10.00 7.04 7.71
C GLU A 70 11.11 7.62 6.83
N SER A 71 12.38 7.46 7.22
CA SER A 71 13.51 7.87 6.38
C SER A 71 13.49 7.15 5.03
N LYS A 72 13.31 5.83 5.04
CA LYS A 72 13.23 5.03 3.81
C LYS A 72 12.05 5.43 2.93
N CYS A 73 10.90 5.73 3.50
CA CYS A 73 9.74 6.23 2.76
C CYS A 73 10.03 7.59 2.09
N ARG A 74 10.70 8.52 2.79
CA ARG A 74 11.11 9.80 2.21
C ARG A 74 12.09 9.64 1.05
N GLU A 75 13.07 8.76 1.19
CA GLU A 75 14.03 8.44 0.12
C GLU A 75 13.34 7.85 -1.11
N LEU A 76 12.46 6.85 -0.91
CA LEU A 76 11.70 6.24 -2.00
C LEU A 76 10.74 7.23 -2.67
N ALA A 77 10.15 8.16 -1.94
CA ALA A 77 9.31 9.22 -2.50
C ALA A 77 10.13 10.12 -3.43
N ALA A 78 11.31 10.59 -2.99
CA ALA A 78 12.21 11.40 -3.80
C ALA A 78 12.71 10.65 -5.06
N GLU A 79 13.01 9.36 -4.92
CA GLU A 79 13.42 8.53 -6.05
C GLU A 79 12.27 8.33 -7.07
N ASN A 80 11.04 8.13 -6.58
CA ASN A 80 9.85 8.05 -7.44
C ASN A 80 9.60 9.36 -8.19
N GLU A 81 9.73 10.51 -7.54
CA GLU A 81 9.62 11.82 -8.20
C GLU A 81 10.65 11.97 -9.32
N LYS A 82 11.91 11.63 -9.05
CA LYS A 82 12.97 11.66 -10.07
C LYS A 82 12.68 10.71 -11.24
N ARG A 83 12.20 9.49 -10.95
CA ARG A 83 11.80 8.53 -12.01
C ARG A 83 10.63 9.05 -12.82
N ASN A 84 9.66 9.70 -12.19
CA ASN A 84 8.51 10.28 -12.88
C ASN A 84 8.94 11.43 -13.80
N MET A 85 9.78 12.36 -13.31
CA MET A 85 10.35 13.42 -14.14
C MET A 85 11.13 12.88 -15.35
N HIS A 86 11.92 11.82 -15.16
CA HIS A 86 12.64 11.19 -16.27
C HIS A 86 11.68 10.55 -17.28
N SER A 87 10.63 9.87 -16.80
CA SER A 87 9.59 9.30 -17.66
C SER A 87 8.84 10.36 -18.45
N GLU A 88 8.49 11.49 -17.83
CA GLU A 88 7.83 12.62 -18.48
C GLU A 88 8.73 13.24 -19.56
N ALA A 89 10.03 13.42 -19.27
CA ALA A 89 10.99 13.92 -20.25
C ALA A 89 11.10 12.98 -21.47
N LEU A 90 11.20 11.66 -21.24
CA LEU A 90 11.21 10.67 -22.32
C LEU A 90 9.90 10.67 -23.12
N ALA A 91 8.75 10.88 -22.48
CA ALA A 91 7.47 10.97 -23.16
C ALA A 91 7.41 12.20 -24.09
N VAL A 92 7.93 13.35 -23.65
CA VAL A 92 8.03 14.56 -24.47
C VAL A 92 8.98 14.34 -25.66
N ASP A 93 10.16 13.78 -25.43
CA ASP A 93 11.14 13.49 -26.50
C ASP A 93 10.57 12.49 -27.52
N ASN A 94 9.90 11.44 -27.04
CA ASN A 94 9.24 10.45 -27.90
C ASN A 94 8.11 11.07 -28.72
N ALA A 95 7.34 12.00 -28.15
CA ALA A 95 6.30 12.72 -28.90
C ALA A 95 6.90 13.60 -30.00
N ALA A 96 7.99 14.33 -29.71
CA ALA A 96 8.70 15.14 -30.69
C ALA A 96 9.29 14.27 -31.83
N LEU A 97 9.92 13.15 -31.48
CA LEU A 97 10.44 12.19 -32.45
C LEU A 97 9.32 11.61 -33.33
N ARG A 98 8.16 11.26 -32.74
CA ARG A 98 6.99 10.79 -33.48
C ARG A 98 6.55 11.80 -34.55
N GLU A 99 6.48 13.08 -34.22
CA GLU A 99 6.11 14.16 -35.15
C GLU A 99 7.14 14.31 -36.30
N VAL A 100 8.44 14.20 -36.00
CA VAL A 100 9.49 14.23 -37.02
C VAL A 100 9.35 13.05 -37.97
N VAL A 101 9.16 11.84 -37.42
CA VAL A 101 9.00 10.61 -38.23
C VAL A 101 7.74 10.70 -39.10
N GLU A 102 6.63 11.20 -38.56
CA GLU A 102 5.39 11.39 -39.33
C GLU A 102 5.58 12.38 -40.49
N ARG A 103 6.25 13.52 -40.25
CA ARG A 103 6.58 14.48 -41.33
C ARG A 103 7.47 13.87 -42.39
N MET A 104 8.48 13.09 -42.02
CA MET A 104 9.35 12.40 -42.98
C MET A 104 8.55 11.41 -43.82
N VAL A 105 7.76 10.53 -43.20
CA VAL A 105 6.92 9.56 -43.91
C VAL A 105 5.97 10.26 -44.90
N ASN A 106 5.35 11.37 -44.48
CA ASN A 106 4.47 12.16 -45.35
C ASN A 106 5.22 12.79 -46.53
N GLN A 107 6.39 13.40 -46.30
CA GLN A 107 7.20 14.00 -47.38
C GLN A 107 7.63 12.97 -48.43
N PHE A 108 8.04 11.80 -47.99
CA PHE A 108 8.45 10.74 -48.90
C PHE A 108 7.28 10.09 -49.65
N ALA A 109 6.12 9.96 -49.00
CA ALA A 109 4.90 9.53 -49.69
C ALA A 109 4.54 10.51 -50.82
N MET A 110 4.67 11.82 -50.57
CA MET A 110 4.45 12.87 -51.57
C MET A 110 5.47 12.85 -52.71
N SER A 111 6.68 12.33 -52.50
CA SER A 111 7.69 12.13 -53.56
C SER A 111 7.53 10.81 -54.33
N GLY A 112 6.46 10.05 -54.05
CA GLY A 112 6.14 8.81 -54.75
C GLY A 112 6.87 7.57 -54.22
N ILE A 113 7.55 7.67 -53.07
CA ILE A 113 8.22 6.53 -52.43
C ILE A 113 7.24 5.90 -51.43
N SER A 114 6.73 4.72 -51.77
CA SER A 114 5.83 3.96 -50.89
C SER A 114 6.60 3.06 -49.91
N PRO A 115 6.14 2.92 -48.65
CA PRO A 115 6.73 1.97 -47.69
C PRO A 115 6.63 0.53 -48.19
N GLU A 116 7.72 -0.23 -48.14
CA GLU A 116 7.77 -1.62 -48.61
C GLU A 116 8.70 -2.44 -47.70
N GLU A 117 8.17 -3.51 -47.11
CA GLU A 117 8.92 -4.39 -46.21
C GLU A 117 10.07 -5.08 -46.97
N LYS A 118 11.29 -5.07 -46.39
CA LYS A 118 12.48 -5.74 -46.95
C LYS A 118 12.84 -5.30 -48.39
N SER A 119 12.47 -4.08 -48.77
CA SER A 119 12.87 -3.51 -50.06
C SER A 119 14.39 -3.35 -50.16
N ILE A 120 14.96 -3.66 -51.33
CA ILE A 120 16.37 -3.36 -51.66
C ILE A 120 16.65 -1.86 -51.62
N ASN A 121 15.64 -1.04 -51.94
CA ASN A 121 15.72 0.39 -51.77
C ASN A 121 15.68 0.73 -50.26
N PRO A 122 16.75 1.32 -49.70
CA PRO A 122 16.85 1.59 -48.27
C PRO A 122 15.81 2.59 -47.78
N ALA A 123 15.38 3.55 -48.63
CA ALA A 123 14.37 4.54 -48.25
C ALA A 123 13.01 3.87 -48.02
N LYS A 124 12.61 2.93 -48.88
CA LYS A 124 11.33 2.21 -48.76
C LYS A 124 11.30 1.28 -47.53
N SER A 125 12.41 0.58 -47.27
CA SER A 125 12.53 -0.30 -46.09
C SER A 125 12.49 0.52 -44.80
N LEU A 126 13.26 1.60 -44.73
CA LEU A 126 13.27 2.49 -43.55
C LEU A 126 11.89 3.13 -43.31
N MET A 127 11.16 3.48 -44.37
CA MET A 127 9.78 3.98 -44.24
C MET A 127 8.81 2.93 -43.72
N PHE A 128 8.98 1.66 -44.09
CA PHE A 128 8.17 0.58 -43.55
C PHE A 128 8.41 0.43 -42.04
N ASP A 129 9.66 0.46 -41.59
CA ASP A 129 10.03 0.37 -40.17
C ASP A 129 9.52 1.59 -39.39
N ALA A 130 9.70 2.80 -39.93
CA ALA A 130 9.21 4.05 -39.35
C ALA A 130 7.68 4.06 -39.21
N LYS A 131 6.95 3.66 -40.24
CA LYS A 131 5.49 3.54 -40.21
C LYS A 131 5.06 2.49 -39.20
N SER A 132 5.73 1.34 -39.16
CA SER A 132 5.44 0.28 -38.18
C SER A 132 5.67 0.75 -36.75
N ALA A 133 6.71 1.55 -36.49
CA ALA A 133 6.97 2.14 -35.18
C ALA A 133 5.94 3.21 -34.77
N LEU A 134 5.43 4.01 -35.73
CA LEU A 134 4.36 4.99 -35.48
C LEU A 134 3.03 4.33 -35.11
N PHE A 135 2.74 3.17 -35.70
CA PHE A 135 1.49 2.43 -35.53
C PHE A 135 1.64 1.19 -34.65
N MET A 136 2.74 1.07 -33.90
CA MET A 136 3.02 -0.14 -33.14
C MET A 136 1.93 -0.38 -32.07
N PRO A 137 1.28 -1.57 -32.06
CA PRO A 137 0.22 -1.92 -31.12
C PRO A 137 0.71 -2.10 -29.68
N THR A 138 2.01 -1.98 -29.40
CA THR A 138 2.56 -2.07 -28.04
C THR A 138 2.02 -0.97 -27.12
N THR A 139 1.66 0.21 -27.62
CA THR A 139 1.01 1.24 -26.80
C THR A 139 -0.45 0.87 -26.53
N ASP A 140 -1.17 0.35 -27.52
CA ASP A 140 -2.58 -0.01 -27.36
C ASP A 140 -2.78 -1.30 -26.55
N ALA A 141 -1.90 -2.29 -26.72
CA ALA A 141 -1.90 -3.51 -25.92
C ALA A 141 -1.48 -3.24 -24.48
N PHE A 142 -0.48 -2.37 -24.26
CA PHE A 142 -0.12 -1.90 -22.93
C PHE A 142 -1.26 -1.10 -22.29
N LEU A 143 -1.87 -0.15 -23.01
CA LEU A 143 -3.01 0.62 -22.51
C LEU A 143 -4.24 -0.26 -22.24
N ALA A 144 -4.47 -1.29 -23.06
CA ALA A 144 -5.52 -2.27 -22.83
C ALA A 144 -5.25 -3.10 -21.57
N GLU A 145 -4.00 -3.51 -21.32
CA GLU A 145 -3.63 -4.22 -20.10
C GLU A 145 -3.73 -3.30 -18.87
N VAL A 146 -3.30 -2.05 -18.96
CA VAL A 146 -3.45 -1.06 -17.88
C VAL A 146 -4.93 -0.83 -17.55
N ARG A 147 -5.78 -0.65 -18.57
CA ARG A 147 -7.23 -0.54 -18.38
C ARG A 147 -7.82 -1.83 -17.80
N ALA A 148 -7.37 -3.01 -18.24
CA ALA A 148 -7.83 -4.28 -17.71
C ALA A 148 -7.45 -4.47 -16.24
N ARG A 149 -6.22 -4.09 -15.84
CA ARG A 149 -5.78 -4.12 -14.43
C ARG A 149 -6.60 -3.18 -13.54
N ALA A 150 -6.88 -1.96 -14.01
CA ALA A 150 -7.74 -1.03 -13.28
C ALA A 150 -9.16 -1.58 -13.07
N LEU A 151 -9.71 -2.28 -14.07
CA LEU A 151 -11.00 -2.96 -13.94
C LEU A 151 -10.93 -4.14 -12.95
N ASP A 152 -9.85 -4.92 -12.95
CA ASP A 152 -9.66 -6.02 -11.99
C ASP A 152 -9.63 -5.50 -10.54
N GLU A 153 -8.91 -4.41 -10.28
CA GLU A 153 -8.87 -3.74 -8.97
C GLU A 153 -10.27 -3.23 -8.55
N PHE A 154 -11.01 -2.64 -9.49
CA PHE A 154 -12.38 -2.18 -9.22
C PHE A 154 -13.34 -3.34 -8.92
N ALA A 155 -13.19 -4.49 -9.60
CA ALA A 155 -13.99 -5.68 -9.31
C ALA A 155 -13.70 -6.26 -7.93
N ILE A 156 -12.45 -6.20 -7.45
CA ILE A 156 -12.08 -6.61 -6.08
C ILE A 156 -12.76 -5.70 -5.05
N ALA A 157 -12.73 -4.38 -5.27
CA ALA A 157 -13.41 -3.43 -4.38
C ALA A 157 -14.94 -3.68 -4.31
N GLN A 158 -15.55 -4.04 -5.45
CA GLN A 158 -16.97 -4.42 -5.52
C GLN A 158 -17.26 -5.73 -4.76
N ASP A 159 -16.38 -6.74 -4.84
CA ASP A 159 -16.52 -7.98 -4.05
C ASP A 159 -16.46 -7.69 -2.54
N GLU A 160 -15.54 -6.83 -2.11
CA GLU A 160 -15.43 -6.44 -0.71
C GLU A 160 -16.67 -5.69 -0.23
N GLN A 161 -17.22 -4.81 -1.07
CA GLN A 161 -18.46 -4.11 -0.77
C GLN A 161 -19.66 -5.08 -0.69
N ALA A 162 -19.73 -6.06 -1.59
CA ALA A 162 -20.74 -7.11 -1.58
C ALA A 162 -20.67 -7.96 -0.30
N LYS A 163 -19.46 -8.33 0.15
CA LYS A 163 -19.25 -9.04 1.42
C LYS A 163 -19.77 -8.24 2.61
N LYS A 164 -19.47 -6.94 2.67
CA LYS A 164 -20.00 -6.07 3.74
C LYS A 164 -21.53 -6.08 3.79
N TYR A 165 -22.19 -5.96 2.64
CA TYR A 165 -23.66 -6.04 2.58
C TYR A 165 -24.21 -7.41 3.00
N TYR A 166 -23.50 -8.50 2.67
CA TYR A 166 -23.87 -9.86 3.06
C TYR A 166 -23.71 -10.09 4.57
N GLU A 167 -22.61 -9.61 5.16
CA GLU A 167 -22.29 -9.74 6.58
C GLU A 167 -23.15 -8.84 7.48
N LEU A 168 -23.58 -7.66 6.99
CA LEU A 168 -24.55 -6.79 7.68
C LEU A 168 -25.98 -7.35 7.75
N SER A 169 -26.19 -8.61 7.32
CA SER A 169 -27.50 -9.26 7.25
C SER A 169 -27.86 -10.18 8.43
N PRO A 170 -27.70 -9.83 9.74
CA PRO A 170 -28.28 -10.61 10.82
C PRO A 170 -29.74 -10.18 11.05
N GLY A 171 -30.69 -10.88 10.41
CA GLY A 171 -32.05 -11.10 10.92
C GLY A 171 -33.02 -9.92 11.12
N CYS A 172 -32.70 -8.68 10.74
CA CYS A 172 -33.61 -7.52 10.88
C CYS A 172 -34.31 -7.16 9.56
N SER A 173 -35.36 -6.32 9.63
CA SER A 173 -36.34 -5.97 8.58
C SER A 173 -35.83 -5.38 7.25
N GLY A 174 -34.51 -5.39 7.00
CA GLY A 174 -33.86 -5.04 5.72
C GLY A 174 -33.08 -6.20 5.07
N GLN A 175 -33.24 -7.43 5.57
CA GLN A 175 -32.46 -8.61 5.15
C GLN A 175 -32.49 -8.85 3.63
N ASN A 176 -33.66 -8.72 3.01
CA ASN A 176 -33.85 -8.89 1.57
C ASN A 176 -33.16 -7.80 0.76
N GLU A 177 -33.09 -6.57 1.28
CA GLU A 177 -32.49 -5.43 0.60
C GLU A 177 -30.96 -5.53 0.62
N CYS A 178 -30.37 -5.93 1.76
CA CYS A 178 -28.93 -6.15 1.89
C CYS A 178 -28.46 -7.34 1.02
N GLN A 179 -29.22 -8.44 0.99
CA GLN A 179 -28.90 -9.59 0.12
C GLN A 179 -29.04 -9.24 -1.37
N TYR A 180 -30.07 -8.47 -1.74
CA TYR A 180 -30.23 -7.98 -3.10
C TYR A 180 -29.08 -7.05 -3.51
N ALA A 181 -28.67 -6.12 -2.65
CA ALA A 181 -27.54 -5.23 -2.89
C ALA A 181 -26.21 -5.99 -3.04
N ALA A 182 -25.98 -7.01 -2.21
CA ALA A 182 -24.81 -7.88 -2.33
C ALA A 182 -24.81 -8.64 -3.67
N GLY A 183 -25.96 -9.19 -4.08
CA GLY A 183 -26.12 -9.87 -5.37
C GLY A 183 -25.86 -8.94 -6.57
N GLN A 184 -26.36 -7.72 -6.53
CA GLN A 184 -26.10 -6.70 -7.57
C GLN A 184 -24.61 -6.34 -7.66
N ALA A 185 -23.94 -6.17 -6.52
CA ALA A 185 -22.52 -5.86 -6.47
C ALA A 185 -21.65 -7.02 -7.03
N TRP A 186 -21.96 -8.27 -6.70
CA TRP A 186 -21.27 -9.43 -7.30
C TRP A 186 -21.50 -9.54 -8.81
N TYR A 187 -22.74 -9.33 -9.27
CA TYR A 187 -23.04 -9.34 -10.70
C TYR A 187 -22.27 -8.23 -11.45
N SER A 188 -22.20 -7.04 -10.86
CA SER A 188 -21.41 -5.92 -11.41
C SER A 188 -19.93 -6.28 -11.49
N ALA A 189 -19.35 -6.85 -10.42
CA ALA A 189 -17.96 -7.30 -10.39
C ALA A 189 -17.67 -8.35 -11.48
N GLU A 190 -18.58 -9.29 -11.72
CA GLU A 190 -18.45 -10.27 -12.79
C GLU A 190 -18.48 -9.64 -14.20
N CYS A 191 -19.38 -8.67 -14.42
CA CYS A 191 -19.44 -7.91 -15.66
C CYS A 191 -18.14 -7.14 -15.92
N ILE A 192 -17.57 -6.52 -14.86
CA ILE A 192 -16.31 -5.78 -14.94
C ILE A 192 -15.15 -6.70 -15.34
N ARG A 193 -15.04 -7.90 -14.74
CA ARG A 193 -14.02 -8.89 -15.11
C ARG A 193 -14.15 -9.35 -16.56
N LYS A 194 -15.38 -9.52 -17.06
CA LYS A 194 -15.62 -9.86 -18.49
C LYS A 194 -15.11 -8.75 -19.41
N SER A 195 -15.34 -7.48 -19.07
CA SER A 195 -14.82 -6.34 -19.82
C SER A 195 -13.28 -6.28 -19.79
N ALA A 196 -12.66 -6.54 -18.63
CA ALA A 196 -11.19 -6.65 -18.53
C ALA A 196 -10.63 -7.76 -19.44
N ALA A 197 -11.28 -8.93 -19.46
CA ALA A 197 -10.89 -10.03 -20.34
C ALA A 197 -11.06 -9.70 -21.83
N GLN A 198 -12.06 -8.90 -22.20
CA GLN A 198 -12.25 -8.45 -23.60
C GLN A 198 -11.16 -7.47 -24.04
N LEU A 199 -10.77 -6.53 -23.18
CA LEU A 199 -9.67 -5.60 -23.45
C LEU A 199 -8.36 -6.35 -23.76
N ARG A 200 -8.06 -7.40 -22.99
CA ARG A 200 -6.88 -8.26 -23.21
C ARG A 200 -6.94 -9.05 -24.51
N LYS A 201 -8.13 -9.47 -24.96
CA LYS A 201 -8.33 -10.21 -26.22
C LYS A 201 -8.25 -9.31 -27.45
N GLY A 202 -8.79 -8.09 -27.36
CA GLY A 202 -8.74 -7.10 -28.44
C GLY A 202 -7.33 -6.55 -28.71
N ALA A 203 -6.44 -6.61 -27.72
CA ALA A 203 -5.04 -6.21 -27.83
C ALA A 203 -4.13 -7.23 -28.55
N ALA A 204 -4.62 -8.45 -28.82
CA ALA A 204 -3.84 -9.55 -29.38
C ALA A 204 -4.07 -9.80 -30.89
N LEU A 205 -4.82 -8.92 -31.56
CA LEU A 205 -5.08 -8.92 -33.01
C LEU A 205 -4.34 -7.77 -33.69
#